data_AF-A0A7Y2FYE1-F1
#
_entry.id   AF-A0A7Y2FYE1-F1
#
_cell.length_a   1.000
_cell.length_b   1.000
_cell.length_c   1.000
_cell.angle_alpha   90.00
_cell.angle_beta   90.00
_cell.angle_gamma   90.00
#
_symmetry.space_group_name_H-M   'P 1'
#
loop_
_entity.id
_entity.type
_entity.pdbx_description
1 polymer ?
#
loop_
_entity_poly.entity_id
_entity_poly.type
_entity_poly.pdbx_seq_one_letter_code
_entity_poly.pdbx_strand_id
1 'polypeptide(L)'
;LDGITAIALASTYGFGVLFSIIPLLIIQGGLTLLGVQVKGAWLKSVLAQISAIGGVLLIALALKILVDADIAVANLLPALVAAILITGVYSRLKLKF
;
A
#
# COMPACT_ATOMS: atom_id res chain seq x y z
N LEU A 1 3.86 -7.93 -2.90
CA LEU A 1 5.16 -7.79 -3.59
C LEU A 1 4.91 -6.97 -4.84
N ASP A 2 5.53 -5.80 -4.96
CA ASP A 2 5.46 -5.04 -6.20
C ASP A 2 6.57 -5.52 -7.16
N GLY A 3 6.43 -5.29 -8.47
CA GLY A 3 7.39 -5.82 -9.44
C GLY A 3 8.83 -5.35 -9.17
N ILE A 4 8.98 -4.16 -8.57
CA ILE A 4 10.28 -3.56 -8.24
C ILE A 4 10.94 -4.35 -7.10
N THR A 5 10.22 -4.57 -5.99
CA THR A 5 10.73 -5.40 -4.89
C THR A 5 10.91 -6.85 -5.30
N ALA A 6 10.09 -7.39 -6.20
CA ALA A 6 10.27 -8.73 -6.76
C ALA A 6 11.60 -8.88 -7.49
N ILE A 7 11.97 -7.90 -8.33
CA ILE A 7 13.24 -7.90 -9.06
C ILE A 7 14.42 -7.80 -8.08
N ALA A 8 14.34 -6.88 -7.11
CA ALA A 8 15.38 -6.71 -6.09
C ALA A 8 15.58 -7.99 -5.25
N LEU A 9 14.49 -8.62 -4.81
CA LEU A 9 14.55 -9.89 -4.09
C LEU A 9 15.01 -11.03 -5.00
N ALA A 10 14.64 -11.06 -6.28
CA ALA A 10 15.07 -12.10 -7.21
C ALA A 10 16.57 -12.03 -7.50
N SER A 11 17.16 -10.83 -7.50
CA SER A 11 18.62 -10.67 -7.58
C SER A 11 19.36 -11.25 -6.36
N THR A 12 18.69 -11.37 -5.21
CA THR A 12 19.30 -11.85 -3.95
C THR A 12 18.98 -13.32 -3.68
N TYR A 13 17.72 -13.72 -3.88
CA TYR A 13 17.18 -15.04 -3.56
C TYR A 13 16.91 -15.91 -4.81
N GLY A 14 17.19 -15.41 -6.00
CA GLY A 14 17.08 -16.14 -7.26
C GLY A 14 15.68 -16.67 -7.55
N PHE A 15 15.63 -17.91 -8.05
CA PHE A 15 14.39 -18.61 -8.41
C PHE A 15 13.43 -18.80 -7.22
N GLY A 16 13.91 -18.69 -5.97
CA GLY A 16 13.09 -18.80 -4.77
C GLY A 16 11.99 -17.76 -4.65
N VAL A 17 12.13 -16.60 -5.31
CA VAL A 17 11.09 -15.56 -5.31
C VAL A 17 9.83 -15.99 -6.06
N LEU A 18 9.95 -16.89 -7.06
CA LEU A 18 8.78 -17.40 -7.78
C LEU A 18 7.83 -18.18 -6.87
N PHE A 19 8.34 -18.85 -5.84
CA PHE A 19 7.52 -19.53 -4.85
C PHE A 19 6.64 -18.58 -4.02
N SER A 20 6.97 -17.28 -3.98
CA SER A 20 6.13 -16.27 -3.30
C SER A 20 4.79 -16.02 -4.02
N ILE A 21 4.60 -16.50 -5.25
CA ILE A 21 3.33 -16.39 -5.98
C ILE A 21 2.16 -16.99 -5.19
N ILE A 22 2.38 -18.08 -4.45
CA ILE A 22 1.33 -18.79 -3.69
C ILE A 22 0.79 -17.90 -2.56
N PRO A 23 1.62 -17.42 -1.61
CA PRO A 23 1.13 -16.52 -0.56
C PRO A 23 0.63 -15.18 -1.11
N LEU A 24 1.21 -14.66 -2.20
CA LEU A 24 0.75 -13.43 -2.85
C LEU A 24 -0.65 -13.58 -3.46
N LEU A 25 -0.93 -14.69 -4.13
CA LEU A 25 -2.26 -14.97 -4.67
C LEU A 25 -3.30 -15.09 -3.57
N ILE A 26 -2.97 -15.76 -2.46
CA ILE A 26 -3.88 -15.93 -1.33
C ILE A 26 -4.16 -14.59 -0.65
N ILE A 27 -3.11 -13.85 -0.27
CA ILE A 27 -3.26 -12.61 0.50
C ILE A 27 -3.62 -11.44 -0.41
N GLN A 28 -2.74 -11.09 -1.35
CA GLN A 28 -2.93 -9.91 -2.20
C GLN A 28 -4.07 -10.13 -3.22
N GLY A 29 -4.12 -11.30 -3.84
CA GLY A 29 -5.19 -11.68 -4.77
C GLY A 29 -6.54 -11.87 -4.07
N GLY A 30 -6.58 -12.62 -2.96
CA GLY A 30 -7.79 -12.81 -2.17
C GLY A 30 -8.37 -11.50 -1.64
N LEU A 31 -7.54 -10.62 -1.07
CA LEU A 31 -7.99 -9.32 -0.58
C LEU A 31 -8.51 -8.41 -1.71
N THR A 32 -7.90 -8.49 -2.90
CA THR A 32 -8.38 -7.77 -4.09
C THR A 32 -9.76 -8.27 -4.53
N LEU A 33 -9.97 -9.59 -4.56
CA LEU A 33 -11.27 -10.18 -4.90
C LEU A 33 -12.36 -9.82 -3.89
N LEU A 34 -12.03 -9.79 -2.59
CA LEU A 34 -12.93 -9.31 -1.54
C LEU A 34 -13.25 -7.82 -1.71
N GLY A 35 -12.24 -6.99 -2.01
CA GLY A 35 -12.41 -5.56 -2.27
C GLY A 35 -13.32 -5.26 -3.46
N VAL A 36 -13.29 -6.10 -4.51
CA VAL A 36 -14.18 -5.97 -5.67
C VAL A 36 -15.64 -6.25 -5.32
N GLN A 37 -15.91 -7.13 -4.36
CA GLN A 37 -17.28 -7.44 -3.90
C GLN A 37 -17.85 -6.30 -3.04
N VAL A 38 -17.00 -5.60 -2.29
CA VAL A 38 -17.35 -4.42 -1.49
C VAL A 38 -17.39 -3.17 -2.40
N LYS A 39 -18.30 -3.15 -3.38
CA LYS A 39 -18.49 -1.99 -4.28
C LYS A 39 -19.11 -0.82 -3.53
N GLY A 40 -18.30 0.03 -2.92
CA GLY A 40 -18.71 1.31 -2.34
C GLY A 40 -17.87 2.48 -2.85
N ALA A 41 -18.51 3.62 -3.13
CA ALA A 41 -17.80 4.89 -3.40
C ALA A 41 -16.82 5.24 -2.27
N TRP A 42 -17.16 4.82 -1.04
CA TRP A 42 -16.28 4.89 0.13
C TRP A 42 -14.97 4.14 -0.07
N LEU A 43 -15.03 2.86 -0.48
CA LEU A 43 -13.85 2.03 -0.66
C LEU A 43 -12.94 2.61 -1.76
N LYS A 44 -13.52 3.15 -2.84
CA LYS A 44 -12.74 3.83 -3.89
C LYS A 44 -11.99 5.05 -3.36
N SER A 45 -12.64 5.88 -2.54
CA SER A 45 -11.99 7.06 -1.95
C SER A 45 -10.88 6.68 -0.97
N VAL A 46 -11.12 5.67 -0.13
CA VAL A 46 -10.11 5.15 0.81
C VAL A 46 -8.90 4.59 0.06
N LEU A 47 -9.12 3.74 -0.94
CA LEU A 47 -8.05 3.16 -1.76
C LEU A 47 -7.22 4.24 -2.47
N ALA A 48 -7.86 5.30 -2.98
CA ALA A 48 -7.16 6.41 -3.61
C ALA A 48 -6.24 7.15 -2.64
N GLN A 49 -6.72 7.43 -1.42
CA GLN A 49 -5.91 8.10 -0.39
C GLN A 49 -4.76 7.22 0.11
N ILE A 50 -5.02 5.93 0.36
CA ILE A 50 -3.98 4.96 0.73
C ILE A 50 -2.92 4.88 -0.37
N SER A 51 -3.33 4.82 -1.64
CA SER A 51 -2.40 4.74 -2.78
C SER A 51 -1.57 6.01 -2.91
N ALA A 52 -2.16 7.18 -2.72
CA ALA A 52 -1.45 8.46 -2.76
C ALA A 52 -0.39 8.53 -1.66
N ILE A 53 -0.75 8.20 -0.41
CA ILE A 53 0.18 8.22 0.72
C ILE A 53 1.25 7.14 0.55
N GLY A 54 0.86 5.93 0.13
CA GLY A 54 1.77 4.85 -0.19
C GLY A 54 2.79 5.24 -1.26
N GLY A 55 2.38 5.92 -2.32
CA GLY A 55 3.27 6.45 -3.36
C GLY A 55 4.28 7.46 -2.81
N VAL A 56 3.83 8.39 -1.96
CA VAL A 56 4.74 9.35 -1.30
C VAL A 56 5.73 8.63 -0.37
N LEU A 57 5.28 7.63 0.39
CA LEU A 57 6.15 6.81 1.23
C LEU A 57 7.19 6.04 0.41
N LEU A 58 6.82 5.52 -0.75
CA LEU A 58 7.75 4.85 -1.67
C LEU A 58 8.81 5.82 -2.21
N ILE A 59 8.42 7.05 -2.56
CA ILE A 59 9.38 8.09 -2.96
C ILE A 59 10.32 8.44 -1.80
N ALA A 60 9.79 8.60 -0.59
CA ALA A 60 10.60 8.86 0.59
C ALA A 60 11.58 7.71 0.89
N LEU A 61 11.15 6.45 0.70
CA LEU A 61 12.01 5.28 0.84
C LEU A 61 13.10 5.24 -0.24
N ALA A 62 12.75 5.54 -1.48
CA ALA A 62 13.72 5.61 -2.57
C ALA A 62 14.78 6.69 -2.30
N LEU A 63 14.38 7.88 -1.82
CA LEU A 63 15.29 8.95 -1.44
C LEU A 63 16.19 8.56 -0.26
N LYS A 64 15.64 7.87 0.74
CA LYS A 64 16.41 7.33 1.87
C LYS A 64 17.53 6.40 1.38
N ILE A 65 17.23 5.49 0.45
CA ILE A 65 18.21 4.53 -0.07
C ILE A 65 19.21 5.20 -1.02
N LEU A 66 18.76 6.16 -1.82
CA LEU A 66 19.58 6.78 -2.88
C LEU A 66 20.54 7.86 -2.37
N VAL A 67 20.10 8.67 -1.40
CA VAL A 67 20.83 9.87 -0.93
C VAL A 67 21.20 9.74 0.55
N ASP A 68 20.98 8.57 1.17
CA ASP A 68 21.15 8.35 2.61
C ASP A 68 20.39 9.41 3.45
N ALA A 69 19.22 9.82 2.95
CA ALA A 69 18.42 10.83 3.62
C ALA A 69 17.93 10.28 4.98
N ASP A 70 18.12 11.04 6.06
CA ASP A 70 17.69 10.68 7.42
C ASP A 70 16.17 10.82 7.59
N ILE A 71 15.44 10.04 6.80
CA ILE A 71 13.98 9.96 6.81
C ILE A 71 13.62 8.64 7.47
N ALA A 72 13.00 8.72 8.65
CA ALA A 72 12.44 7.56 9.33
C ALA A 72 11.11 7.13 8.67
N VAL A 73 11.18 6.59 7.44
CA VAL A 73 9.99 6.17 6.66
C VAL A 73 9.12 5.19 7.45
N ALA A 74 9.72 4.34 8.28
CA ALA A 74 8.98 3.45 9.17
C ALA A 74 8.08 4.20 10.17
N ASN A 75 8.52 5.36 10.67
CA ASN A 75 7.73 6.21 11.57
C ASN A 75 6.59 6.95 10.84
N LEU A 76 6.61 6.95 9.50
CA LEU A 76 5.55 7.51 8.66
C LEU A 76 4.51 6.45 8.24
N LEU A 77 4.73 5.16 8.51
CA LEU A 77 3.74 4.09 8.30
C LEU A 77 2.38 4.34 9.01
N PRO A 78 2.32 4.91 10.24
CA PRO A 78 1.06 5.26 10.89
C PRO A 78 0.18 6.22 10.07
N ALA A 79 0.77 6.97 9.11
CA ALA A 79 0.01 7.83 8.22
C ALA A 79 -0.99 7.05 7.34
N LEU A 80 -0.71 5.79 7.00
CA LEU A 80 -1.65 4.94 6.26
C LEU A 80 -2.90 4.61 7.10
N VAL A 81 -2.72 4.37 8.39
CA VAL A 81 -3.83 4.14 9.33
C VAL A 81 -4.61 5.43 9.53
N ALA A 82 -3.91 6.56 9.66
CA ALA A 82 -4.53 7.88 9.74
C ALA A 82 -5.37 8.18 8.49
N ALA A 83 -4.91 7.82 7.29
CA ALA A 83 -5.66 7.98 6.05
C ALA A 83 -7.00 7.26 6.07
N ILE A 84 -7.01 6.01 6.55
CA ILE A 84 -8.23 5.20 6.67
C ILE A 84 -9.19 5.82 7.68
N LEU A 85 -8.68 6.21 8.85
CA LEU A 85 -9.48 6.83 9.91
C LEU A 85 -10.09 8.16 9.45
N ILE A 86 -9.28 9.04 8.86
CA ILE A 86 -9.71 10.36 8.39
C ILE A 86 -10.70 10.21 7.24
N THR A 87 -10.46 9.31 6.28
CA THR A 87 -11.42 9.05 5.18
C THR A 87 -12.72 8.42 5.70
N GLY A 88 -12.62 7.54 6.70
CA GLY A 88 -13.76 6.96 7.40
C GLY A 88 -14.62 8.02 8.09
N VAL A 89 -13.98 8.90 8.86
CA VAL A 89 -14.64 10.03 9.54
C VAL A 89 -15.24 10.98 8.51
N TYR A 90 -14.49 11.36 7.47
CA TYR A 90 -14.96 12.27 6.42
C TYR A 90 -16.17 11.72 5.66
N SER A 91 -16.19 10.42 5.38
CA SER A 91 -17.35 9.79 4.75
C SER A 91 -18.55 9.66 5.68
N ARG A 92 -18.35 9.60 7.01
CA ARG A 92 -19.44 9.69 7.99
C ARG A 92 -19.92 11.14 8.15
N LEU A 93 -19.06 12.12 7.91
CA LEU A 93 -19.33 13.56 8.05
C LEU A 93 -19.91 14.23 6.79
N LYS A 94 -19.85 13.60 5.61
CA LYS A 94 -20.80 13.89 4.51
C LYS A 94 -22.17 13.33 4.93
N LEU A 95 -23.02 14.05 5.67
CA LEU A 95 -23.97 15.04 5.12
C LEU A 95 -24.32 14.61 3.68
N LYS A 96 -25.41 13.87 3.43
CA LYS A 96 -26.78 14.41 3.40
C LYS A 96 -26.88 15.83 2.80
N PHE A 97 -26.07 16.13 1.79
CA PHE A 97 -26.33 17.13 0.76
C PHE A 97 -25.80 16.61 -0.57
#